data_AF-A0AAI8MPI0-F1
#
_entry.id   AF-A0AAI8MPI0-F1
#
_cell.length_a   1.000
_cell.length_b   1.000
_cell.length_c   1.000
_cell.angle_alpha   90.00
_cell.angle_beta   90.00
_cell.angle_gamma   90.00
#
_symmetry.space_group_name_H-M   'P 1'
#
loop_
_entity.id
_entity.type
_entity.pdbx_description
1 polymer ?
#
loop_
_entity_poly.entity_id
_entity_poly.type
_entity_poly.pdbx_seq_one_letter_code
_entity_poly.pdbx_strand_id
1 'polypeptide(L)'
;MSGYKSTMKGLYDRILGIYNRNKYENYREQEKVIENIFSENGVFAKLGRENLQQIVLLKVSVLDSFYSTNLAKFGIYEVAKHITELEQKDQIHQKIRNANPQNYNELKDIVKQIAECKRKDDKKKVFYSFATKYCFHHNQNAFRIYDSFVREVLVFFNNGKSDTSNKFADIPSELVGTNFYGKKLANKELKDYDTYDTFLQAIDEFAKHYGLENKDAQDRRKLDHFLWILGKEKSEAEQ
;
A
#
# COMPACT_ATOMS: atom_id res chain seq x y z
N MET A 1 9.12 28.72 3.87
CA MET A 1 8.19 27.61 4.22
C MET A 1 7.41 28.04 5.45
N SER A 2 6.08 27.83 5.50
CA SER A 2 5.32 28.07 6.74
C SER A 2 5.89 27.20 7.87
N GLY A 3 5.87 27.68 9.12
CA GLY A 3 6.41 26.96 10.27
C GLY A 3 5.88 25.52 10.37
N TYR A 4 4.58 25.35 10.09
CA TYR A 4 3.90 24.06 9.99
C TYR A 4 4.54 23.04 9.03
N LYS A 5 4.88 23.46 7.80
CA LYS A 5 5.53 22.58 6.82
C LYS A 5 6.96 22.21 7.25
N SER A 6 7.63 23.11 7.97
CA SER A 6 8.95 22.83 8.55
C SER A 6 8.85 21.80 9.66
N THR A 7 7.86 21.90 10.56
CA THR A 7 7.60 20.90 11.60
C THR A 7 7.35 19.53 10.97
N MET A 8 6.48 19.46 9.96
CA MET A 8 6.21 18.20 9.28
C MET A 8 7.45 17.62 8.60
N LYS A 9 8.27 18.44 7.93
CA LYS A 9 9.52 17.97 7.33
C LYS A 9 10.45 17.35 8.39
N GLY A 10 10.59 17.99 9.56
CA GLY A 10 11.37 17.44 10.66
C GLY A 10 10.84 16.10 11.17
N LEU A 11 9.52 15.96 11.29
CA LEU A 11 8.88 14.68 11.63
C LEU A 11 9.13 13.62 10.55
N TYR A 12 8.96 13.98 9.29
CA TYR A 12 9.14 13.11 8.12
C TYR A 12 10.56 12.54 8.06
N ASP A 13 11.57 13.40 8.13
CA ASP A 13 12.98 13.00 8.08
C ASP A 13 13.35 12.12 9.29
N ARG A 14 12.84 12.45 10.49
CA ARG A 14 13.06 11.65 11.70
C ARG A 14 12.49 10.24 11.56
N ILE A 15 11.24 10.11 11.10
CA ILE A 15 10.56 8.82 10.95
C ILE A 15 11.23 7.98 9.84
N LEU A 16 11.60 8.58 8.71
CA LEU A 16 12.36 7.87 7.68
C LEU A 16 13.72 7.39 8.18
N GLY A 17 14.39 8.16 9.03
CA GLY A 17 15.64 7.75 9.68
C GLY A 17 15.50 6.48 10.54
N ILE A 18 14.31 6.20 11.07
CA ILE A 18 14.04 4.96 11.83
C ILE A 18 14.11 3.74 10.90
N TYR A 19 13.71 3.87 9.63
CA TYR A 19 13.74 2.76 8.66
C TYR A 19 15.13 2.17 8.46
N ASN A 20 16.19 2.95 8.69
CA ASN A 20 17.57 2.52 8.50
C ASN A 20 18.14 1.76 9.70
N ARG A 21 17.40 1.64 10.81
CA ARG A 21 17.85 0.92 12.01
C ARG A 21 17.81 -0.60 11.79
N ASN A 22 18.58 -1.35 12.58
CA ASN A 22 18.65 -2.83 12.49
C ASN A 22 17.29 -3.52 12.67
N LYS A 23 16.39 -2.95 13.49
CA LYS A 23 15.01 -3.45 13.67
C LYS A 23 14.24 -3.63 12.34
N TYR A 24 14.57 -2.86 11.31
CA TYR A 24 13.92 -2.89 10.00
C TYR A 24 14.74 -3.59 8.91
N GLU A 25 15.85 -4.25 9.26
CA GLU A 25 16.74 -4.91 8.31
C GLU A 25 16.04 -5.98 7.47
N ASN A 26 15.23 -6.83 8.13
CA ASN A 26 14.46 -7.85 7.44
C ASN A 26 13.51 -7.25 6.39
N TYR A 27 12.86 -6.12 6.68
CA TYR A 27 11.96 -5.44 5.74
C TYR A 27 12.72 -4.95 4.49
N ARG A 28 13.92 -4.38 4.68
CA ARG A 28 14.76 -3.92 3.56
C ARG A 28 15.23 -5.08 2.68
N GLU A 29 15.61 -6.21 3.26
CA GLU A 29 16.00 -7.40 2.48
C GLU A 29 14.79 -8.03 1.75
N GLN A 30 13.64 -8.10 2.41
CA GLN A 30 12.39 -8.57 1.79
C GLN A 30 11.96 -7.67 0.63
N GLU A 31 12.08 -6.35 0.77
CA GLU A 31 11.77 -5.39 -0.28
C GLU A 31 12.65 -5.62 -1.52
N LYS A 32 13.97 -5.80 -1.35
CA LYS A 32 14.88 -6.13 -2.46
C LYS A 32 14.46 -7.40 -3.21
N VAL A 33 14.02 -8.43 -2.48
CA VAL A 33 13.53 -9.67 -3.08
C VAL A 33 12.25 -9.40 -3.87
N ILE A 34 11.30 -8.63 -3.33
CA ILE A 34 10.06 -8.28 -4.03
C ILE A 34 10.37 -7.48 -5.29
N GLU A 35 11.21 -6.46 -5.21
CA GLU A 35 11.61 -5.66 -6.37
C GLU A 35 12.19 -6.53 -7.48
N ASN A 36 13.04 -7.49 -7.09
CA ASN A 36 13.67 -8.38 -8.04
C ASN A 36 12.64 -9.29 -8.75
N ILE A 37 11.71 -9.91 -8.03
CA ILE A 37 10.74 -10.83 -8.65
C ILE A 37 9.61 -10.10 -9.41
N PHE A 38 9.32 -8.84 -9.07
CA PHE A 38 8.29 -8.04 -9.75
C PHE A 38 8.81 -7.23 -10.94
N SER A 39 10.12 -6.94 -10.98
CA SER A 39 10.78 -6.21 -12.07
C SER A 39 10.66 -6.95 -13.41
N GLU A 40 10.42 -6.19 -14.49
CA GLU A 40 10.46 -6.70 -15.87
C GLU A 40 11.85 -7.18 -16.28
N ASN A 41 12.89 -6.61 -15.67
CA ASN A 41 14.29 -6.99 -15.84
C ASN A 41 14.79 -7.88 -14.68
N GLY A 42 13.86 -8.44 -13.91
CA GLY A 42 14.12 -9.27 -12.74
C GLY A 42 14.54 -10.71 -13.04
N VAL A 43 14.56 -11.56 -12.01
CA VAL A 43 14.89 -12.99 -12.14
C VAL A 43 14.02 -13.74 -13.15
N PHE A 44 12.81 -13.24 -13.43
CA PHE A 44 11.87 -13.87 -14.36
C PHE A 44 11.91 -13.31 -15.77
N ALA A 45 12.76 -12.33 -16.07
CA ALA A 45 12.82 -11.68 -17.39
C ALA A 45 13.07 -12.65 -18.55
N LYS A 46 13.70 -13.79 -18.27
CA LYS A 46 14.04 -14.83 -19.28
C LYS A 46 13.05 -15.98 -19.35
N LEU A 47 12.04 -16.02 -18.47
CA LEU A 47 11.03 -17.08 -18.48
C LEU A 47 9.89 -16.70 -19.43
N GLY A 48 9.45 -17.65 -20.25
CA GLY A 48 8.36 -17.45 -21.18
C GLY A 48 6.97 -17.59 -20.53
N ARG A 49 5.93 -17.39 -21.35
CA ARG A 49 4.52 -17.44 -20.91
C ARG A 49 4.10 -18.83 -20.41
N GLU A 50 4.78 -19.88 -20.80
CA GLU A 50 4.57 -21.25 -20.32
C GLU A 50 4.79 -21.39 -18.81
N ASN A 51 5.57 -20.49 -18.20
CA ASN A 51 5.84 -20.46 -16.77
C ASN A 51 4.95 -19.45 -16.00
N LEU A 52 3.96 -18.82 -16.65
CA LEU A 52 3.17 -17.74 -16.06
C LEU A 52 2.52 -18.13 -14.73
N GLN A 53 1.90 -19.30 -14.66
CA GLN A 53 1.24 -19.78 -13.43
C GLN A 53 2.24 -19.92 -12.27
N GLN A 54 3.43 -20.47 -12.52
CA GLN A 54 4.48 -20.66 -11.53
C GLN A 54 5.07 -19.32 -11.09
N ILE A 55 5.28 -18.39 -12.03
CA ILE A 55 5.75 -17.03 -11.75
C ILE A 55 4.75 -16.29 -10.86
N VAL A 56 3.46 -16.31 -11.22
CA VAL A 56 2.40 -15.68 -10.44
C VAL A 56 2.28 -16.34 -9.06
N LEU A 57 2.34 -17.67 -9.00
CA LEU A 57 2.30 -18.40 -7.72
C LEU A 57 3.45 -18.01 -6.79
N LEU A 58 4.68 -17.84 -7.32
CA LEU A 58 5.80 -17.38 -6.48
C LEU A 58 5.58 -15.95 -5.99
N LYS A 59 5.15 -15.04 -6.87
CA LYS A 59 4.83 -13.65 -6.49
C LYS A 59 3.78 -13.58 -5.38
N VAL A 60 2.69 -14.35 -5.51
CA VAL A 60 1.62 -14.42 -4.50
C VAL A 60 2.16 -14.98 -3.19
N SER A 61 2.92 -16.07 -3.25
CA SER A 61 3.48 -16.74 -2.06
C SER A 61 4.46 -15.83 -1.30
N VAL A 62 5.35 -15.14 -2.02
CA VAL A 62 6.31 -14.20 -1.44
C VAL A 62 5.60 -13.01 -0.82
N LEU A 63 4.63 -12.40 -1.52
CA LEU A 63 3.86 -11.30 -0.94
C LEU A 63 3.09 -11.72 0.31
N ASP A 64 2.47 -12.90 0.31
CA ASP A 64 1.76 -13.37 1.49
C ASP A 64 2.70 -13.57 2.67
N SER A 65 3.87 -14.16 2.43
CA SER A 65 4.89 -14.39 3.45
C SER A 65 5.43 -13.07 4.04
N PHE A 66 5.77 -12.10 3.19
CA PHE A 66 6.45 -10.88 3.65
C PHE A 66 5.47 -9.84 4.23
N TYR A 67 4.25 -9.77 3.70
CA TYR A 67 3.25 -8.81 4.17
C TYR A 67 2.19 -9.42 5.11
N SER A 68 2.27 -10.73 5.42
CA SER A 68 1.28 -11.42 6.26
C SER A 68 -0.16 -11.19 5.79
N THR A 69 -0.41 -11.28 4.48
CA THR A 69 -1.73 -10.98 3.89
C THR A 69 -2.80 -12.04 4.22
N ASN A 70 -2.41 -13.07 4.97
CA ASN A 70 -3.20 -14.20 5.42
C ASN A 70 -3.73 -15.11 4.30
N LEU A 71 -3.21 -15.03 3.08
CA LEU A 71 -3.61 -15.88 1.95
C LEU A 71 -3.34 -17.36 2.21
N ALA A 72 -2.31 -17.72 2.99
CA ALA A 72 -2.04 -19.10 3.39
C ALA A 72 -3.26 -19.81 4.02
N LYS A 73 -4.15 -19.06 4.69
CA LYS A 73 -5.40 -19.60 5.26
C LYS A 73 -6.54 -19.68 4.25
N PHE A 74 -6.42 -19.02 3.10
CA PHE A 74 -7.54 -18.72 2.21
C PHE A 74 -7.35 -19.14 0.75
N GLY A 75 -6.16 -19.63 0.38
CA GLY A 75 -5.88 -20.25 -0.92
C GLY A 75 -4.90 -19.47 -1.79
N ILE A 76 -3.59 -19.63 -1.51
CA ILE A 76 -2.50 -19.05 -2.33
C ILE A 76 -2.63 -19.49 -3.80
N TYR A 77 -2.94 -20.78 -4.01
CA TYR A 77 -3.07 -21.34 -5.35
C TYR A 77 -4.27 -20.75 -6.11
N GLU A 78 -5.40 -20.60 -5.43
CA GLU A 78 -6.63 -20.05 -5.99
C GLU A 78 -6.43 -18.59 -6.44
N VAL A 79 -5.79 -17.78 -5.60
CA VAL A 79 -5.45 -16.38 -5.96
C VAL A 79 -4.48 -16.33 -7.13
N ALA A 80 -3.44 -17.18 -7.13
CA ALA A 80 -2.48 -17.24 -8.23
C ALA A 80 -3.13 -17.68 -9.55
N LYS A 81 -4.02 -18.67 -9.49
CA LYS A 81 -4.79 -19.13 -10.64
C LYS A 81 -5.72 -18.04 -11.16
N HIS A 82 -6.45 -17.34 -10.28
CA HIS A 82 -7.32 -16.22 -10.63
C HIS A 82 -6.56 -15.12 -11.38
N ILE A 83 -5.40 -14.69 -10.87
CA ILE A 83 -4.57 -13.68 -11.55
C ILE A 83 -4.04 -14.18 -12.89
N THR A 84 -3.68 -15.47 -12.99
CA THR A 84 -3.23 -16.06 -14.27
C THR A 84 -4.35 -16.07 -15.30
N GLU A 85 -5.59 -16.37 -14.89
CA GLU A 85 -6.75 -16.30 -15.78
C GLU A 85 -7.05 -14.85 -16.22
N LEU A 86 -6.92 -13.87 -15.31
CA LEU A 86 -7.03 -12.45 -15.65
C LEU A 86 -5.92 -12.02 -16.63
N GLU A 87 -4.70 -12.52 -16.49
CA GLU A 87 -3.63 -12.21 -17.45
C GLU A 87 -3.94 -12.79 -18.84
N GLN A 88 -4.43 -14.02 -18.91
CA GLN A 88 -4.77 -14.68 -20.17
C GLN A 88 -5.94 -14.02 -20.90
N LYS A 89 -6.98 -13.58 -20.16
CA LYS A 89 -8.21 -13.01 -20.74
C LYS A 89 -8.11 -11.51 -20.96
N ASP A 90 -7.51 -10.81 -20.02
CA ASP A 90 -7.66 -9.36 -19.85
C ASP A 90 -6.33 -8.60 -19.83
N GLN A 91 -5.19 -9.29 -19.97
CA GLN A 91 -3.84 -8.70 -19.95
C GLN A 91 -3.60 -7.84 -18.69
N ILE A 92 -4.02 -8.35 -17.53
CA ILE A 92 -4.03 -7.61 -16.26
C ILE A 92 -2.66 -7.01 -15.90
N HIS A 93 -1.55 -7.68 -16.17
CA HIS A 93 -0.22 -7.13 -15.87
C HIS A 93 0.12 -5.94 -16.76
N GLN A 94 -0.30 -5.93 -18.03
CA GLN A 94 -0.15 -4.76 -18.90
C GLN A 94 -1.04 -3.60 -18.45
N LYS A 95 -2.28 -3.88 -18.02
CA LYS A 95 -3.18 -2.87 -17.43
C LYS A 95 -2.55 -2.22 -16.21
N ILE A 96 -1.99 -3.01 -15.29
CA ILE A 96 -1.30 -2.47 -14.10
C ILE A 96 -0.13 -1.56 -14.50
N ARG A 97 0.76 -2.02 -15.39
CA ARG A 97 1.96 -1.28 -15.82
C ARG A 97 1.63 0.05 -16.50
N ASN A 98 0.56 0.07 -17.30
CA ASN A 98 0.18 1.24 -18.08
C ASN A 98 -0.82 2.16 -17.35
N ALA A 99 -1.27 1.76 -16.16
CA ALA A 99 -2.31 2.48 -15.44
C ALA A 99 -1.92 3.94 -15.19
N ASN A 100 -2.87 4.86 -15.43
CA ASN A 100 -2.63 6.28 -15.22
C ASN A 100 -2.70 6.62 -13.72
N PRO A 101 -1.62 7.18 -13.12
CA PRO A 101 -1.60 7.54 -11.70
C PRO A 101 -2.67 8.54 -11.26
N GLN A 102 -3.23 9.31 -12.20
CA GLN A 102 -4.25 10.32 -11.97
C GLN A 102 -5.68 9.79 -12.19
N ASN A 103 -5.85 8.56 -12.68
CA ASN A 103 -7.15 7.96 -12.94
C ASN A 103 -7.53 6.98 -11.82
N TYR A 104 -8.03 7.51 -10.70
CA TYR A 104 -8.34 6.67 -9.54
C TYR A 104 -9.43 5.62 -9.79
N ASN A 105 -10.34 5.86 -10.74
CA ASN A 105 -11.36 4.86 -11.09
C ASN A 105 -10.74 3.65 -11.79
N GLU A 106 -9.77 3.87 -12.69
CA GLU A 106 -9.00 2.79 -13.32
C GLU A 106 -8.20 2.00 -12.27
N LEU A 107 -7.50 2.70 -11.36
CA LEU A 107 -6.72 2.04 -10.31
C LEU A 107 -7.61 1.21 -9.38
N LYS A 108 -8.77 1.75 -9.01
CA LYS A 108 -9.79 1.05 -8.23
C LYS A 108 -10.29 -0.20 -8.94
N ASP A 109 -10.61 -0.10 -10.23
CA ASP A 109 -11.13 -1.23 -11.01
C ASP A 109 -10.09 -2.36 -11.14
N ILE A 110 -8.83 -2.03 -11.42
CA ILE A 110 -7.74 -3.00 -11.48
C ILE A 110 -7.55 -3.71 -10.13
N VAL A 111 -7.53 -2.95 -9.02
CA VAL A 111 -7.43 -3.53 -7.67
C VAL A 111 -8.63 -4.44 -7.36
N LYS A 112 -9.83 -4.03 -7.75
CA LYS A 112 -11.07 -4.80 -7.56
C LYS A 112 -11.01 -6.14 -8.28
N GLN A 113 -10.59 -6.16 -9.55
CA GLN A 113 -10.46 -7.40 -10.34
C GLN A 113 -9.54 -8.42 -9.64
N ILE A 114 -8.42 -7.97 -9.07
CA ILE A 114 -7.47 -8.86 -8.35
C ILE A 114 -8.01 -9.26 -6.97
N ALA A 115 -8.69 -8.35 -6.26
CA ALA A 115 -9.22 -8.59 -4.93
C ALA A 115 -10.39 -9.58 -4.91
N GLU A 116 -11.22 -9.59 -5.96
CA GLU A 116 -12.42 -10.43 -6.08
C GLU A 116 -12.11 -11.84 -6.61
N CYS A 117 -11.34 -12.62 -5.84
CA CYS A 117 -11.12 -14.03 -6.15
C CYS A 117 -12.32 -14.89 -5.70
N LYS A 118 -12.97 -15.59 -6.63
CA LYS A 118 -14.06 -16.53 -6.30
C LYS A 118 -13.50 -17.84 -5.73
N ARG A 119 -14.17 -18.40 -4.72
CA ARG A 119 -13.88 -19.73 -4.17
C ARG A 119 -14.94 -20.76 -4.58
N LYS A 120 -14.64 -22.05 -4.38
CA LYS A 120 -15.58 -23.17 -4.61
C LYS A 120 -16.78 -23.19 -3.65
N ASP A 121 -16.72 -22.48 -2.53
CA ASP A 121 -17.75 -22.44 -1.47
C ASP A 121 -18.59 -21.15 -1.48
N ASP A 122 -18.70 -20.47 -2.63
CA ASP A 122 -19.53 -19.29 -2.93
C ASP A 122 -19.40 -18.05 -2.02
N LYS A 123 -18.64 -18.11 -0.93
CA LYS A 123 -18.31 -16.95 -0.11
C LYS A 123 -17.20 -16.15 -0.80
N LYS A 124 -17.59 -15.05 -1.46
CA LYS A 124 -16.64 -14.03 -1.95
C LYS A 124 -15.77 -13.57 -0.77
N LYS A 125 -14.49 -13.91 -0.82
CA LYS A 125 -13.50 -13.36 0.09
C LYS A 125 -12.72 -12.29 -0.65
N VAL A 126 -12.66 -11.11 -0.05
CA VAL A 126 -12.01 -9.94 -0.62
C VAL A 126 -10.58 -9.86 -0.13
N PHE A 127 -9.62 -9.87 -1.06
CA PHE A 127 -8.19 -9.77 -0.76
C PHE A 127 -7.64 -8.36 -1.04
N TYR A 128 -8.35 -7.33 -0.58
CA TYR A 128 -8.03 -5.93 -0.87
C TYR A 128 -6.60 -5.51 -0.50
N SER A 129 -6.16 -5.80 0.73
CA SER A 129 -4.78 -5.50 1.18
C SER A 129 -3.72 -6.17 0.30
N PHE A 130 -3.96 -7.42 -0.11
CA PHE A 130 -3.07 -8.14 -1.03
C PHE A 130 -3.09 -7.52 -2.44
N ALA A 131 -4.28 -7.22 -2.98
CA ALA A 131 -4.42 -6.69 -4.33
C ALA A 131 -3.68 -5.35 -4.51
N THR A 132 -3.80 -4.44 -3.53
CA THR A 132 -3.06 -3.16 -3.58
C THR A 132 -1.55 -3.35 -3.56
N LYS A 133 -1.02 -4.32 -2.80
CA LYS A 133 0.41 -4.67 -2.77
C LYS A 133 0.86 -5.28 -4.10
N TYR A 134 0.06 -6.19 -4.66
CA TYR A 134 0.35 -6.80 -5.95
C TYR A 134 0.44 -5.73 -7.05
N CYS A 135 -0.52 -4.81 -7.11
CA CYS A 135 -0.50 -3.71 -8.08
C CYS A 135 0.67 -2.74 -7.84
N PHE A 136 0.94 -2.36 -6.59
CA PHE A 136 2.05 -1.47 -6.24
C PHE A 136 3.38 -2.00 -6.73
N HIS A 137 3.67 -3.28 -6.50
CA HIS A 137 4.97 -3.86 -6.90
C HIS A 137 5.13 -4.01 -8.41
N HIS A 138 4.02 -4.06 -9.16
CA HIS A 138 4.03 -3.99 -10.62
C HIS A 138 4.12 -2.56 -11.18
N ASN A 139 3.55 -1.56 -10.47
CA ASN A 139 3.58 -0.16 -10.88
C ASN A 139 3.50 0.80 -9.68
N GLN A 140 4.67 1.11 -9.11
CA GLN A 140 4.84 2.01 -7.97
C GLN A 140 4.51 3.46 -8.32
N ASN A 141 4.53 3.80 -9.61
CA ASN A 141 4.14 5.12 -10.09
C ASN A 141 2.63 5.30 -10.11
N ALA A 142 1.79 4.27 -10.01
CA ALA A 142 0.34 4.42 -10.09
C ALA A 142 -0.38 3.99 -8.82
N PHE A 143 -0.02 2.85 -8.23
CA PHE A 143 -0.73 2.30 -7.09
C PHE A 143 -0.08 2.71 -5.76
N ARG A 144 -0.85 2.62 -4.66
CA ARG A 144 -0.40 2.78 -3.27
C ARG A 144 -0.77 1.53 -2.47
N ILE A 145 0.07 1.14 -1.52
CA ILE A 145 -0.20 -0.01 -0.65
C ILE A 145 -1.29 0.38 0.37
N TYR A 146 -2.35 -0.44 0.45
CA TYR A 146 -3.24 -0.35 1.59
C TYR A 146 -2.65 -1.10 2.78
N ASP A 147 -2.57 -0.43 3.93
CA ASP A 147 -2.20 -1.00 5.23
C ASP A 147 -3.02 -0.33 6.36
N SER A 148 -3.35 -1.07 7.41
CA SER A 148 -4.11 -0.53 8.54
C SER A 148 -3.37 0.57 9.28
N PHE A 149 -2.03 0.49 9.38
CA PHE A 149 -1.21 1.53 10.01
C PHE A 149 -1.29 2.84 9.21
N VAL A 150 -1.15 2.75 7.88
CA VAL A 150 -1.27 3.91 6.98
C VAL A 150 -2.65 4.56 7.11
N ARG A 151 -3.72 3.75 7.10
CA ARG A 151 -5.10 4.24 7.32
C ARG A 151 -5.22 4.99 8.65
N GLU A 152 -4.72 4.42 9.74
CA GLU A 152 -4.80 5.02 11.08
C GLU A 152 -4.08 6.36 11.14
N VAL A 153 -2.91 6.47 10.52
CA VAL A 153 -2.17 7.73 10.41
C VAL A 153 -2.97 8.77 9.63
N LEU A 154 -3.52 8.44 8.45
CA LEU A 154 -4.33 9.39 7.67
C LEU A 154 -5.54 9.90 8.46
N VAL A 155 -6.25 9.01 9.15
CA VAL A 155 -7.41 9.36 9.99
C VAL A 155 -6.97 10.26 11.15
N PHE A 156 -5.87 9.95 11.83
CA PHE A 156 -5.38 10.72 12.96
C PHE A 156 -4.96 12.14 12.55
N PHE A 157 -4.15 12.28 11.49
CA PHE A 157 -3.72 13.60 11.01
C PHE A 157 -4.91 14.44 10.50
N ASN A 158 -5.92 13.82 9.88
CA ASN A 158 -7.08 14.55 9.39
C ASN A 158 -8.06 14.96 10.50
N ASN A 159 -8.42 14.03 11.38
CA ASN A 159 -9.51 14.19 12.35
C ASN A 159 -9.01 14.61 13.75
N GLY A 160 -7.71 14.49 14.04
CA GLY A 160 -7.12 14.75 15.36
C GLY A 160 -7.34 13.63 16.37
N LYS A 161 -8.15 12.63 16.01
CA LYS A 161 -8.41 11.40 16.77
C LYS A 161 -8.58 10.24 15.79
N SER A 162 -7.92 9.13 16.07
CA SER A 162 -8.24 7.82 15.49
C SER A 162 -9.02 7.00 16.51
N ASP A 163 -9.56 5.84 16.11
CA ASP A 163 -10.14 4.84 17.02
C ASP A 163 -9.11 4.36 18.09
N THR A 164 -7.84 4.72 17.92
CA THR A 164 -6.67 4.37 18.74
C THR A 164 -5.91 5.60 19.23
N SER A 165 -6.58 6.75 19.43
CA SER A 165 -5.97 8.09 19.57
C SER A 165 -4.82 8.23 20.57
N ASN A 166 -4.73 7.38 21.59
CA ASN A 166 -3.61 7.41 22.56
C ASN A 166 -2.25 7.06 21.95
N LYS A 167 -2.24 6.34 20.82
CA LYS A 167 -1.01 5.89 20.13
C LYS A 167 -0.14 7.03 19.62
N PHE A 168 -0.68 8.22 19.40
CA PHE A 168 0.02 9.31 18.69
C PHE A 168 0.36 10.53 19.56
N ALA A 169 0.50 10.36 20.88
CA ALA A 169 0.67 11.47 21.84
C ALA A 169 1.89 12.39 21.56
N ASP A 170 2.97 11.89 20.97
CA ASP A 170 4.21 12.67 20.72
C ASP A 170 4.24 13.38 19.35
N ILE A 171 3.11 13.44 18.65
CA ILE A 171 3.00 14.18 17.39
C ILE A 171 2.67 15.63 17.70
N PRO A 172 3.42 16.61 17.14
CA PRO A 172 3.15 18.02 17.35
C PRO A 172 1.68 18.35 17.05
N SER A 173 1.01 19.02 17.99
CA SER A 173 -0.44 19.22 17.95
C SER A 173 -0.89 20.07 16.78
N GLU A 174 0.00 20.91 16.24
CA GLU A 174 -0.27 21.68 15.03
C GLU A 174 -0.44 20.78 13.80
N LEU A 175 0.15 19.58 13.77
CA LEU A 175 0.11 18.63 12.65
C LEU A 175 -1.13 17.74 12.62
N VAL A 176 -2.04 17.83 13.59
CA VAL A 176 -3.12 16.85 13.74
C VAL A 176 -4.47 17.55 13.80
N GLY A 177 -5.51 16.89 13.30
CA GLY A 177 -6.85 17.49 13.24
C GLY A 177 -6.93 18.64 12.25
N THR A 178 -6.08 18.63 11.22
CA THR A 178 -5.95 19.76 10.29
C THR A 178 -7.01 19.78 9.20
N ASN A 179 -7.85 18.73 9.13
CA ASN A 179 -8.84 18.53 8.09
C ASN A 179 -8.23 18.67 6.68
N PHE A 180 -7.02 18.13 6.49
CA PHE A 180 -6.30 18.25 5.22
C PHE A 180 -7.09 17.70 4.02
N TYR A 181 -7.99 16.74 4.26
CA TYR A 181 -8.83 16.13 3.22
C TYR A 181 -10.12 16.93 2.95
N GLY A 182 -10.41 17.96 3.75
CA GLY A 182 -11.61 18.80 3.62
C GLY A 182 -12.89 18.20 4.22
N LYS A 183 -12.89 16.91 4.55
CA LYS A 183 -13.96 16.22 5.30
C LYS A 183 -13.38 15.22 6.29
N LYS A 184 -14.20 14.78 7.25
CA LYS A 184 -13.85 13.69 8.16
C LYS A 184 -13.54 12.42 7.36
N LEU A 185 -12.40 11.79 7.66
CA LEU A 185 -12.05 10.47 7.14
C LEU A 185 -12.55 9.39 8.10
N ALA A 186 -13.54 8.60 7.69
CA ALA A 186 -13.99 7.45 8.47
C ALA A 186 -13.26 6.16 8.05
N ASN A 187 -13.05 5.25 9.00
CA ASN A 187 -12.39 3.97 8.72
C ASN A 187 -13.06 3.17 7.60
N LYS A 188 -14.39 3.21 7.51
CA LYS A 188 -15.16 2.54 6.45
C LYS A 188 -14.90 3.10 5.05
N GLU A 189 -14.47 4.36 4.95
CA GLU A 189 -14.20 5.05 3.68
C GLU A 189 -12.78 4.78 3.15
N LEU A 190 -11.99 3.99 3.87
CA LEU A 190 -10.61 3.68 3.50
C LEU A 190 -10.30 2.17 3.54
N LYS A 191 -11.26 1.32 3.97
CA LYS A 191 -11.00 -0.09 4.33
C LYS A 191 -11.37 -1.10 3.24
N ASP A 192 -11.96 -0.65 2.13
CA ASP A 192 -12.42 -1.52 1.05
C ASP A 192 -11.95 -1.04 -0.33
N TYR A 193 -11.87 -1.97 -1.30
CA TYR A 193 -11.52 -1.66 -2.68
C TYR A 193 -12.53 -0.71 -3.33
N ASP A 194 -13.81 -0.78 -2.97
CA ASP A 194 -14.82 0.16 -3.48
C ASP A 194 -14.52 1.62 -3.08
N THR A 195 -13.66 1.81 -2.07
CA THR A 195 -13.20 3.10 -1.55
C THR A 195 -11.72 3.37 -1.81
N TYR A 196 -11.07 2.59 -2.67
CA TYR A 196 -9.63 2.75 -2.93
C TYR A 196 -9.27 4.11 -3.53
N ASP A 197 -10.17 4.69 -4.33
CA ASP A 197 -10.06 6.06 -4.83
C ASP A 197 -9.97 7.10 -3.71
N THR A 198 -10.79 6.95 -2.67
CA THR A 198 -10.77 7.81 -1.48
C THR A 198 -9.44 7.67 -0.74
N PHE A 199 -8.91 6.45 -0.63
CA PHE A 199 -7.59 6.20 -0.03
C PHE A 199 -6.45 6.85 -0.83
N LEU A 200 -6.46 6.72 -2.16
CA LEU A 200 -5.47 7.36 -3.04
C LEU A 200 -5.52 8.89 -2.92
N GLN A 201 -6.72 9.47 -2.96
CA GLN A 201 -6.93 10.91 -2.78
C GLN A 201 -6.43 11.39 -1.42
N ALA A 202 -6.69 10.63 -0.34
CA ALA A 202 -6.25 11.01 0.99
C ALA A 202 -4.72 11.05 1.09
N ILE A 203 -4.00 10.11 0.47
CA ILE A 203 -2.53 10.13 0.43
C ILE A 203 -2.02 11.35 -0.35
N ASP A 204 -2.61 11.65 -1.50
CA ASP A 204 -2.15 12.74 -2.35
C ASP A 204 -2.46 14.12 -1.74
N GLU A 205 -3.63 14.29 -1.12
CA GLU A 205 -3.95 15.51 -0.36
C GLU A 205 -3.12 15.62 0.92
N PHE A 206 -2.80 14.52 1.60
CA PHE A 206 -1.84 14.53 2.71
C PHE A 206 -0.50 15.09 2.26
N ALA A 207 0.10 14.52 1.22
CA ALA A 207 1.40 14.97 0.71
C ALA A 207 1.39 16.46 0.33
N LYS A 208 0.36 16.88 -0.41
CA LYS A 208 0.17 18.27 -0.85
C LYS A 208 0.01 19.24 0.32
N HIS A 209 -0.84 18.91 1.29
CA HIS A 209 -1.11 19.74 2.46
C HIS A 209 0.17 20.00 3.27
N TYR A 210 0.93 18.94 3.50
CA TYR A 210 2.18 18.98 4.27
C TYR A 210 3.40 19.42 3.45
N GLY A 211 3.29 19.53 2.12
CA GLY A 211 4.39 19.90 1.25
C GLY A 211 5.47 18.81 1.13
N LEU A 212 5.06 17.54 1.18
CA LEU A 212 5.93 16.38 0.95
C LEU A 212 6.01 16.07 -0.54
N GLU A 213 7.16 15.59 -1.01
CA GLU A 213 7.31 15.14 -2.39
C GLU A 213 6.47 13.88 -2.63
N ASN A 214 5.80 13.82 -3.79
CA ASN A 214 4.91 12.72 -4.17
C ASN A 214 4.71 12.65 -5.70
N LYS A 215 5.78 12.91 -6.48
CA LYS A 215 5.70 13.03 -7.95
C LYS A 215 5.99 11.71 -8.65
N ASP A 216 6.91 10.91 -8.12
CA ASP A 216 7.38 9.67 -8.75
C ASP A 216 7.39 8.48 -7.77
N ALA A 217 7.81 7.31 -8.25
CA ALA A 217 7.87 6.07 -7.47
C ALA A 217 8.76 6.18 -6.23
N GLN A 218 9.88 6.92 -6.29
CA GLN A 218 10.78 7.04 -5.14
C GLN A 218 10.12 7.85 -4.04
N ASP A 219 9.48 8.97 -4.40
CA ASP A 219 8.77 9.82 -3.44
C ASP A 219 7.60 9.09 -2.81
N ARG A 220 6.78 8.41 -3.62
CA ARG A 220 5.62 7.63 -3.17
C ARG A 220 6.03 6.53 -2.20
N ARG A 221 7.15 5.86 -2.48
CA ARG A 221 7.70 4.83 -1.60
C ARG A 221 8.17 5.42 -0.27
N LYS A 222 8.88 6.55 -0.27
CA LYS A 222 9.27 7.22 0.98
C LYS A 222 8.03 7.66 1.77
N LEU A 223 7.00 8.19 1.11
CA LEU A 223 5.75 8.54 1.77
C LEU A 223 5.05 7.31 2.38
N ASP A 224 5.00 6.19 1.67
CA ASP A 224 4.48 4.92 2.18
C ASP A 224 5.26 4.45 3.42
N HIS A 225 6.60 4.42 3.36
CA HIS A 225 7.45 4.09 4.50
C HIS A 225 7.22 5.03 5.68
N PHE A 226 7.13 6.33 5.45
CA PHE A 226 6.83 7.31 6.48
C PHE A 226 5.51 6.99 7.20
N LEU A 227 4.42 6.83 6.45
CA LEU A 227 3.09 6.57 7.00
C LEU A 227 3.06 5.22 7.74
N TRP A 228 3.67 4.19 7.17
CA TRP A 228 3.69 2.85 7.75
C TRP A 228 4.54 2.77 9.03
N ILE A 229 5.78 3.29 9.02
CA ILE A 229 6.67 3.28 10.20
C ILE A 229 6.04 4.10 11.32
N LEU A 230 5.48 5.26 11.00
CA LEU A 230 4.81 6.09 12.00
C LEU A 230 3.67 5.34 12.68
N GLY A 231 2.79 4.68 11.91
CA GLY A 231 1.70 3.89 12.49
C GLY A 231 2.19 2.65 13.25
N LYS A 232 3.24 1.99 12.75
CA LYS A 232 3.80 0.78 13.36
C LYS A 232 4.49 1.06 14.70
N GLU A 233 5.44 2.00 14.75
CA GLU A 233 6.17 2.35 15.97
C GLU A 233 5.19 2.79 17.09
N LYS A 234 4.12 3.49 16.71
CA LYS A 234 3.09 3.93 17.64
C LYS A 234 2.17 2.82 18.11
N SER A 235 2.03 1.72 17.36
CA SER A 235 1.29 0.55 17.82
C SER A 235 2.11 -0.42 18.66
N GLU A 236 3.44 -0.40 18.56
CA GLU A 236 4.34 -1.30 19.32
C GLU A 236 4.78 -0.69 20.66
N ALA A 237 4.77 0.63 20.82
CA ALA A 237 5.12 1.30 22.08
C ALA A 237 4.12 1.06 23.25
N GLU A 238 2.99 0.41 22.99
CA GLU A 238 1.94 0.09 23.98
C GLU A 238 1.95 -1.39 24.40
N GLN A 239 2.90 -2.21 23.93
CA GLN A 239 3.09 -3.62 24.32
C GLN A 239 4.26 -3.76 25.30
#